data_AF-A0A661XNC3-F1
#
_entry.id   AF-A0A661XNC3-F1
#
_cell.length_a   1.000
_cell.length_b   1.000
_cell.length_c   1.000
_cell.angle_alpha   90.00
_cell.angle_beta   90.00
_cell.angle_gamma   90.00
#
_symmetry.space_group_name_H-M   'P 1'
#
loop_
_entity.id
_entity.type
_entity.pdbx_description
1 polymer ?
#
loop_
_entity_poly.entity_id
_entity_poly.type
_entity_poly.pdbx_seq_one_letter_code
_entity_poly.pdbx_strand_id
1 'polypeptide(L)' 'FPFFFDPDFNAKLEPIDLGSATTQEDDKDQRWDKSSVHAFEGTYGDYLLGKVGKVFPELGKKEL' A
#
# COMPACT_ATOMS: atom_id res chain seq x y z
N PHE A 1 -0.05 6.49 -22.86
CA PHE A 1 0.35 5.33 -22.05
C PHE A 1 0.60 5.79 -20.62
N PRO A 2 -0.01 5.19 -19.59
CA PRO A 2 0.25 5.56 -18.21
C PRO A 2 1.64 5.08 -17.76
N PHE A 3 2.29 5.86 -16.90
CA PHE A 3 3.54 5.50 -16.24
C PHE A 3 3.34 5.66 -14.73
N PHE A 4 3.64 4.61 -13.97
CA PHE A 4 3.51 4.59 -12.51
C PHE A 4 4.90 4.77 -11.90
N PHE A 5 5.07 5.83 -11.11
CA PHE A 5 6.32 6.16 -10.44
C PHE A 5 6.16 5.91 -8.95
N ASP A 6 6.51 4.70 -8.54
CA ASP A 6 6.25 4.17 -7.21
C ASP A 6 7.56 3.95 -6.42
N PRO A 7 7.47 3.76 -5.08
CA PRO A 7 8.62 3.39 -4.26
C PRO A 7 9.31 2.09 -4.70
N ASP A 8 10.55 1.89 -4.23
CA ASP A 8 11.23 0.60 -4.36
C ASP A 8 10.38 -0.54 -3.75
N PHE A 9 10.47 -1.74 -4.34
CA PHE A 9 9.66 -2.87 -3.92
C PHE A 9 9.87 -3.24 -2.44
N ASN A 10 11.11 -3.14 -1.95
CA ASN A 10 11.46 -3.44 -0.56
C ASN A 10 11.40 -2.20 0.36
N ALA A 11 10.96 -1.03 -0.16
CA ALA A 11 10.82 0.16 0.65
C ALA A 11 9.80 -0.08 1.77
N LYS A 12 10.21 0.18 3.01
CA LYS A 12 9.29 0.15 4.16
C LYS A 12 8.35 1.35 4.07
N LEU A 13 7.05 1.11 4.15
CA LEU A 13 6.05 2.17 4.21
C LEU A 13 5.96 2.70 5.64
N GLU A 14 6.11 4.02 5.80
CA GLU A 14 6.04 4.70 7.08
C GLU A 14 5.24 6.00 6.93
N PRO A 15 4.53 6.45 7.99
CA PRO A 15 3.89 7.75 8.00
C PRO A 15 4.90 8.88 7.79
N ILE A 16 4.50 9.91 7.06
CA ILE A 16 5.29 11.14 6.95
C ILE A 16 5.21 11.87 8.29
N ASP A 17 6.35 12.21 8.86
CA ASP A 17 6.41 13.09 10.03
C ASP A 17 6.06 14.52 9.60
N LEU A 18 4.87 14.97 9.98
CA LEU A 18 4.37 16.32 9.71
C LEU A 18 4.54 17.25 10.93
N GLY A 19 5.27 16.83 11.96
CA GLY A 19 5.46 17.59 13.19
C GLY A 19 4.14 17.86 13.92
N SER A 20 3.86 19.13 14.21
CA SER A 20 2.64 19.55 14.94
C SER A 20 1.41 19.72 14.04
N ALA A 21 1.50 19.38 12.75
CA ALA A 21 0.36 19.48 11.86
C ALA A 21 -0.68 18.41 12.22
N THR A 22 -1.95 18.82 12.30
CA THR A 22 -3.04 17.88 12.53
C THR A 22 -3.13 16.92 11.34
N THR A 23 -2.91 15.64 11.59
CA THR A 23 -3.21 14.60 10.61
C THR A 23 -4.72 14.49 10.48
N GLN A 24 -5.26 14.68 9.27
CA GLN A 24 -6.63 14.28 9.00
C GLN A 24 -6.71 12.75 9.13
N GLU A 25 -7.68 12.27 9.89
CA GLU A 25 -7.98 10.84 9.93
C GLU A 25 -8.46 10.39 8.54
N ASP A 26 -7.91 9.27 8.06
CA ASP A 26 -8.34 8.68 6.81
C ASP A 26 -9.77 8.13 6.96
N ASP A 27 -10.70 8.62 6.15
CA ASP A 27 -12.08 8.12 6.11
C ASP A 27 -12.15 6.82 5.30
N LYS A 28 -11.48 5.79 5.82
CA LYS A 28 -11.41 4.46 5.21
C LYS A 28 -12.78 3.82 5.03
N ASP A 29 -13.77 4.18 5.85
CA ASP A 29 -15.11 3.60 5.82
C ASP A 29 -15.92 4.07 4.61
N GLN A 30 -15.56 5.21 4.01
CA GLN A 30 -16.12 5.66 2.72
C GLN A 30 -15.45 5.01 1.50
N ARG A 31 -14.29 4.36 1.65
CA ARG A 31 -13.58 3.73 0.53
C ARG A 31 -14.23 2.40 0.15
N TRP A 32 -14.28 2.10 -1.15
CA TRP A 32 -14.92 0.89 -1.67
C TRP A 32 -14.32 -0.42 -1.12
N ASP A 33 -13.03 -0.41 -0.78
CA ASP A 33 -12.30 -1.57 -0.25
C ASP A 33 -12.10 -1.53 1.28
N LYS A 34 -12.59 -0.48 1.94
CA LYS A 34 -12.42 -0.21 3.38
C LYS A 34 -10.98 -0.27 3.90
N SER A 35 -10.01 -0.13 3.00
CA SER A 35 -8.59 -0.24 3.34
C SER A 35 -7.97 1.15 3.52
N SER A 36 -7.05 1.25 4.47
CA SER A 36 -6.26 2.45 4.70
C SER A 36 -4.79 2.13 4.53
N VAL A 37 -4.09 2.96 3.75
CA VAL A 37 -2.62 2.89 3.64
C VAL A 37 -1.95 3.23 4.97
N HIS A 38 -2.61 4.02 5.82
CA HIS A 38 -2.09 4.40 7.14
C HIS A 38 -2.19 3.28 8.18
N ALA A 39 -3.02 2.26 7.93
CA ALA A 39 -3.12 1.07 8.77
C ALA A 39 -2.22 -0.08 8.28
N PHE A 40 -1.54 0.09 7.14
CA PHE A 40 -0.67 -0.93 6.58
C PHE A 40 0.72 -0.86 7.21
N GLU A 41 1.23 -2.02 7.62
CA GLU A 41 2.61 -2.20 8.07
C GLU A 41 3.31 -3.20 7.15
N GLY A 42 4.45 -2.83 6.60
CA GLY A 42 5.22 -3.70 5.70
C GLY A 42 5.95 -2.94 4.60
N THR A 43 6.31 -3.67 3.54
CA THR A 43 6.95 -3.08 2.36
C THR A 43 5.92 -2.58 1.34
N TYR A 44 6.35 -1.68 0.45
CA TYR A 44 5.53 -1.27 -0.69
C TYR A 44 5.15 -2.46 -1.58
N GLY A 45 6.05 -3.43 -1.78
CA GLY A 45 5.78 -4.64 -2.54
C GLY A 45 4.65 -5.49 -1.93
N ASP A 46 4.63 -5.66 -0.62
CA ASP A 46 3.56 -6.36 0.09
C ASP A 46 2.21 -5.65 -0.08
N TYR A 47 2.19 -4.31 0.04
CA TYR A 47 1.01 -3.49 -0.20
C TYR A 47 0.48 -3.66 -1.63
N LEU A 48 1.37 -3.55 -2.62
CA LEU A 48 1.01 -3.65 -4.04
C LEU A 48 0.45 -5.04 -4.37
N LEU A 49 1.11 -6.10 -3.90
CA LEU A 49 0.61 -7.48 -4.07
C LEU A 49 -0.75 -7.69 -3.39
N GLY A 50 -1.01 -7.05 -2.25
CA GLY A 50 -2.32 -7.08 -1.60
C GLY A 50 -3.46 -6.48 -2.46
N LYS A 51 -3.14 -5.52 -3.34
CA LYS A 51 -4.10 -4.89 -4.25
C LYS A 51 -4.36 -5.71 -5.51
N VAL A 52 -3.34 -6.31 -6.10
CA VAL A 52 -3.44 -6.94 -7.44
C VAL A 52 -3.36 -8.46 -7.42
N GLY A 53 -2.85 -9.07 -6.36
CA GLY A 53 -2.53 -10.50 -6.31
C GLY A 53 -3.74 -11.43 -6.43
N LYS A 54 -4.95 -10.96 -6.12
CA LYS A 54 -6.20 -11.73 -6.38
C LYS A 54 -6.50 -11.88 -7.87
N VAL A 55 -6.11 -10.89 -8.67
CA VAL A 55 -6.31 -10.87 -10.13
C VAL A 55 -5.16 -11.58 -10.84
N PHE A 56 -3.94 -11.49 -10.30
CA PHE A 56 -2.71 -12.08 -10.86
C PHE A 56 -2.07 -13.06 -9.86
N PRO A 57 -2.64 -14.27 -9.69
CA PRO A 57 -2.24 -15.21 -8.65
C PRO A 57 -0.81 -15.76 -8.79
N GLU A 58 -0.23 -15.68 -9.99
CA GLU A 58 1.15 -16.08 -10.26
C GLU A 58 2.20 -15.20 -9.56
N LEU A 59 1.88 -13.94 -9.25
CA LEU A 59 2.80 -13.01 -8.60
C LEU A 59 3.12 -13.38 -7.14
N GLY A 60 2.26 -14.18 -6.49
CA GLY A 60 2.43 -14.60 -5.10
C GLY A 60 3.05 -15.99 -4.92
N LYS A 61 3.45 -16.67 -6.00
CA LYS A 61 4.02 -18.00 -5.94
C LYS A 61 5.46 -17.94 -5.46
N LYS A 62 5.79 -18.64 -4.38
CA LYS A 62 7.18 -18.99 -4.07
C LYS A 62 7.55 -20.18 -4.95
N GLU A 63 8.65 -20.06 -5.71
CA GLU A 63 9.26 -21.20 -6.39
C GLU A 63 9.62 -22.24 -5.31
N LEU A 64 9.17 -23.48 -5.51
CA LEU A 64 9.42 -24.62 -4.63
C LEU A 64 10.75 -25.30 -4.98
#